data_AF-A0A845DQZ4-F1
#
_entry.id   AF-A0A845DQZ4-F1
#
_cell.length_a   1.000
_cell.length_b   1.000
_cell.length_c   1.000
_cell.angle_alpha   90.00
_cell.angle_beta   90.00
_cell.angle_gamma   90.00
#
_symmetry.space_group_name_H-M   'P 1'
#
loop_
_entity.id
_entity.type
_entity.pdbx_description
1 polymer ?
#
loop_
_entity_poly.entity_id
_entity_poly.type
_entity_poly.pdbx_seq_one_letter_code
_entity_poly.pdbx_strand_id
1 'polypeptide(L)'
;MKASTLQQGIPYLRHAFVPQPVMGRSPAQLRAYVDGPDDITGRPFMSEVIAALTRSKSEEESRQHNFDRSTPRFVEPDTEENLHQLFVENLWTDMLPFILPTEERVAAMLEGTSRSPDTVVGHMRPTATREAWEYTVEKVAVNAVMAGAKPEYFPVILALASTGASARASTTSSAAAMAVVNGPVRHEIDMNWGTGAMGPYNHANATIGRAFGLLSQNLQGGSVPSETYLGSQGNNYAYNSVTFAENEERSPWVPFHVQHGFEADQSAVSVFGGCRSTAFNLGLRAKHWQDHVRNMLRGLNPHNPPTFVLDPITAQQFIDRGGFDTKEKLIQWVYENATMPASVYWDYQLIENYVYPHALNGVEPY
;
A
#
# COMPACT_ATOMS: atom_id res chain seq x y z
N MET A 1 19.85 1.55 10.27
CA MET A 1 20.27 2.93 10.69
C MET A 1 21.19 3.58 9.65
N LYS A 2 22.37 3.03 9.34
CA LYS A 2 23.29 3.57 8.30
C LYS A 2 22.67 3.73 6.90
N ALA A 3 21.86 2.77 6.45
CA ALA A 3 21.16 2.88 5.17
C ALA A 3 20.17 4.07 5.13
N SER A 4 19.50 4.36 6.25
CA SER A 4 18.56 5.48 6.36
C SER A 4 19.27 6.84 6.34
N THR A 5 20.44 6.95 6.95
CA THR A 5 21.21 8.20 6.99
C THR A 5 21.90 8.48 5.66
N LEU A 6 22.40 7.43 4.99
CA LEU A 6 22.88 7.50 3.60
C LEU A 6 21.77 8.00 2.66
N GLN A 7 20.58 7.42 2.74
CA GLN A 7 19.43 7.81 1.91
C GLN A 7 18.94 9.25 2.18
N GLN A 8 19.13 9.77 3.39
CA GLN A 8 18.83 11.15 3.74
C GLN A 8 19.95 12.15 3.36
N GLY A 9 20.98 11.69 2.65
CA GLY A 9 22.10 12.53 2.24
C GLY A 9 23.09 12.87 3.36
N ILE A 10 23.02 12.16 4.48
CA ILE A 10 23.87 12.34 5.67
C ILE A 10 24.59 11.03 6.03
N PRO A 11 25.40 10.46 5.11
CA PRO A 11 26.01 9.14 5.26
C PRO A 11 26.85 8.96 6.54
N TYR A 12 27.40 10.06 7.05
CA TYR A 12 28.26 10.07 8.24
C TYR A 12 27.53 10.57 9.49
N LEU A 13 26.19 10.56 9.51
CA LEU A 13 25.44 10.89 10.72
C LEU A 13 25.84 9.92 11.83
N ARG A 14 26.39 10.50 12.91
CA ARG A 14 26.75 9.79 14.13
C ARG A 14 25.48 9.25 14.79
N HIS A 15 25.53 8.03 15.29
CA HIS A 15 24.38 7.36 15.85
C HIS A 15 24.77 6.53 17.07
N ALA A 16 23.79 6.32 17.95
CA ALA A 16 23.80 5.33 19.02
C ALA A 16 22.53 4.48 18.85
N PHE A 17 22.66 3.18 19.07
CA PHE A 17 21.58 2.23 18.89
C PHE A 17 20.73 2.12 20.16
N VAL A 18 19.41 2.20 19.96
CA VAL A 18 18.43 1.89 21.01
C VAL A 18 17.69 0.62 20.59
N PRO A 19 17.64 -0.41 21.46
CA PRO A 19 16.94 -1.65 21.16
C PRO A 19 15.46 -1.41 20.82
N GLN A 20 14.96 -2.10 19.80
CA GLN A 20 13.56 -2.04 19.36
C GLN A 20 12.84 -3.38 19.62
N PRO A 21 11.54 -3.37 19.95
CA PRO A 21 10.70 -2.18 20.15
C PRO A 21 10.95 -1.52 21.51
N VAL A 22 10.97 -0.18 21.50
CA VAL A 22 10.94 0.64 22.73
C VAL A 22 9.54 0.62 23.37
N MET A 23 8.51 0.38 22.56
CA MET A 23 7.11 0.34 22.99
C MET A 23 6.82 -0.88 23.88
N GLY A 24 5.96 -0.71 24.89
CA GLY A 24 5.60 -1.75 25.86
C GLY A 24 6.68 -2.08 26.91
N ARG A 25 7.79 -1.33 26.93
CA ARG A 25 8.85 -1.49 27.94
C ARG A 25 8.54 -0.68 29.19
N SER A 26 8.84 -1.25 30.36
CA SER A 26 8.67 -0.54 31.64
C SER A 26 9.68 0.61 31.78
N PRO A 27 9.42 1.63 32.60
CA PRO A 27 10.38 2.69 32.87
C PRO A 27 11.76 2.17 33.31
N ALA A 28 11.80 1.07 34.08
CA ALA A 28 13.04 0.43 34.49
C ALA A 28 13.81 -0.20 33.31
N GLN A 29 13.10 -0.85 32.38
CA GLN A 29 13.71 -1.40 31.16
C GLN A 29 14.24 -0.30 30.24
N LEU A 30 13.48 0.78 30.07
CA LEU A 30 13.91 1.95 29.29
C LEU A 30 15.12 2.63 29.92
N ARG A 31 15.14 2.74 31.25
CA ARG A 31 16.29 3.26 31.99
C ARG A 31 17.52 2.38 31.80
N ALA A 32 17.35 1.06 31.78
CA ALA A 32 18.44 0.13 31.51
C ALA A 32 19.01 0.27 30.07
N TYR A 33 18.22 0.69 29.08
CA TYR A 33 18.76 1.01 27.75
C TYR A 33 19.67 2.23 27.77
N VAL A 34 19.37 3.21 28.61
CA VAL A 34 20.16 4.44 28.76
C VAL A 34 21.44 4.20 29.57
N ASP A 35 21.31 3.50 30.69
CA ASP A 35 22.42 3.26 31.62
C ASP A 35 23.31 2.07 31.20
N GLY A 36 22.82 1.22 30.30
CA GLY A 36 23.51 0.02 29.80
C GLY A 36 24.45 0.26 28.61
N PRO A 37 25.02 -0.81 28.07
CA PRO A 37 25.79 -0.74 26.83
C PRO A 37 24.87 -0.61 25.60
N ASP A 38 25.40 0.01 24.54
CA ASP A 38 24.86 -0.04 23.20
C ASP A 38 25.00 -1.46 22.64
N ASP A 39 23.90 -2.07 22.18
CA ASP A 39 23.89 -3.47 21.70
C ASP A 39 24.73 -3.71 20.45
N ILE A 40 25.08 -2.67 19.69
CA ILE A 40 25.92 -2.78 18.50
C ILE A 40 27.39 -2.61 18.86
N THR A 41 27.73 -1.62 19.69
CA THR A 41 29.15 -1.27 19.96
C THR A 41 29.69 -1.88 21.26
N GLY A 42 28.82 -2.31 22.16
CA GLY A 42 29.15 -2.78 23.51
C GLY A 42 29.61 -1.69 24.47
N ARG A 43 29.63 -0.41 24.06
CA ARG A 43 30.07 0.72 24.90
C ARG A 43 28.91 1.29 25.71
N PRO A 44 29.14 1.93 26.87
CA PRO A 44 28.07 2.60 27.60
C PRO A 44 27.31 3.59 26.72
N PHE A 45 25.99 3.39 26.58
CA PHE A 45 25.16 4.09 25.59
C PHE A 45 25.27 5.62 25.71
N MET A 46 25.10 6.16 26.92
CA MET A 46 25.18 7.63 27.13
C MET A 46 26.57 8.21 26.88
N SER A 47 27.64 7.44 27.11
CA SER A 47 29.00 7.89 26.78
C SER A 47 29.19 8.02 25.28
N GLU A 48 28.60 7.11 24.50
CA GLU A 48 28.60 7.17 23.04
C GLU A 48 27.79 8.36 22.52
N VAL A 49 26.60 8.60 23.07
CA VAL A 49 25.77 9.78 22.75
C VAL A 49 26.53 11.08 23.02
N ILE A 50 27.13 11.22 24.22
CA ILE A 50 27.88 12.42 24.59
C ILE A 50 29.08 12.60 23.65
N ALA A 51 29.86 11.55 23.40
CA ALA A 51 31.00 11.60 22.49
C ALA A 51 30.57 12.01 21.06
N ALA A 52 29.45 11.46 20.57
CA ALA A 52 28.91 11.80 19.27
C ALA A 52 28.47 13.27 19.16
N LEU A 53 27.98 13.88 20.25
CA LEU A 53 27.55 15.27 20.28
C LEU A 53 28.71 16.27 20.50
N THR A 54 29.76 15.85 21.21
CA THR A 54 30.81 16.76 21.70
C THR A 54 32.12 16.72 20.91
N ARG A 55 32.44 15.61 20.24
CA ARG A 55 33.67 15.52 19.44
C ARG A 55 33.56 16.41 18.19
N SER A 56 34.66 17.08 17.81
CA SER A 56 34.75 17.82 16.55
C SER A 56 34.40 16.93 15.36
N LYS A 57 33.79 17.50 14.31
CA LYS A 57 33.53 16.78 13.06
C LYS A 57 34.85 16.32 12.43
N SER A 58 34.89 15.08 11.94
CA SER A 58 35.99 14.62 11.09
C SER A 58 35.93 15.32 9.72
N GLU A 59 37.01 15.23 8.95
CA GLU A 59 37.03 15.73 7.57
C GLU A 59 35.94 15.06 6.71
N GLU A 60 35.72 13.75 6.89
CA GLU A 60 34.68 13.00 6.18
C GLU A 60 33.26 13.47 6.52
N GLU A 61 33.00 13.76 7.79
CA GLU A 61 31.73 14.31 8.29
C GLU A 61 31.52 15.78 7.86
N SER A 62 32.59 16.47 7.46
CA SER A 62 32.56 17.87 7.02
C SER A 62 32.52 18.01 5.50
N ARG A 63 32.80 16.94 4.75
CA ARG A 63 32.80 16.95 3.29
C ARG A 63 31.37 17.07 2.75
N GLN A 64 31.18 17.89 1.72
CA GLN A 64 29.94 17.88 0.96
C GLN A 64 29.89 16.62 0.10
N HIS A 65 28.80 15.86 0.22
CA HIS A 65 28.55 14.66 -0.56
C HIS A 65 27.48 14.97 -1.59
N ASN A 66 27.81 14.82 -2.87
CA ASN A 66 26.83 14.83 -3.95
C ASN A 66 26.50 13.38 -4.29
N PHE A 67 25.22 13.07 -4.31
CA PHE A 67 24.72 11.79 -4.77
C PHE A 67 24.33 11.93 -6.24
N ASP A 68 24.81 11.03 -7.08
CA ASP A 68 24.29 10.94 -8.44
C ASP A 68 22.81 10.52 -8.35
N ARG A 69 21.95 11.36 -8.92
CA ARG A 69 20.50 11.15 -9.02
C ARG A 69 20.09 10.97 -10.48
N SER A 70 21.05 10.69 -11.36
CA SER A 70 20.77 10.38 -12.75
C SER A 70 19.81 9.19 -12.83
N THR A 71 18.86 9.29 -13.74
CA THR A 71 17.93 8.21 -14.07
C THR A 71 18.07 7.95 -15.56
N PRO A 72 19.10 7.18 -15.98
CA PRO A 72 19.27 6.82 -17.37
C PRO A 72 17.98 6.23 -17.93
N ARG A 73 17.58 6.69 -19.11
CA ARG A 73 16.36 6.22 -19.78
C ARG A 73 16.48 4.75 -20.21
N PHE A 74 17.71 4.31 -20.51
CA PHE A 74 18.01 2.97 -21.01
C PHE A 74 19.04 2.26 -20.15
N VAL A 75 18.93 0.93 -20.11
CA VAL A 75 20.01 0.05 -19.68
C VAL A 75 20.92 -0.26 -20.87
N GLU A 76 22.14 -0.73 -20.61
CA GLU A 76 23.03 -1.16 -21.68
C GLU A 76 22.42 -2.35 -22.45
N PRO A 77 22.49 -2.38 -23.79
CA PRO A 77 21.98 -3.49 -24.58
C PRO A 77 22.70 -4.81 -24.26
N ASP A 78 21.93 -5.88 -24.12
CA ASP A 78 22.44 -7.24 -23.89
C ASP A 78 21.43 -8.28 -24.42
N THR A 79 21.73 -9.56 -24.27
CA THR A 79 20.83 -10.67 -24.54
C THR A 79 19.58 -10.61 -23.65
N GLU A 80 18.46 -11.13 -24.15
CA GLU A 80 17.20 -11.18 -23.40
C GLU A 80 17.34 -11.88 -22.04
N GLU A 81 18.10 -12.97 -21.97
CA GLU A 81 18.38 -13.68 -20.72
C GLU A 81 19.14 -12.81 -19.71
N ASN A 82 20.20 -12.12 -20.15
CA ASN A 82 20.96 -11.21 -19.30
C ASN A 82 20.11 -10.01 -18.83
N LEU A 83 19.28 -9.45 -19.71
CA LEU A 83 18.37 -8.35 -19.34
C LEU A 83 17.30 -8.81 -18.36
N HIS A 84 16.76 -10.02 -18.51
CA HIS A 84 15.86 -10.60 -17.52
C HIS A 84 16.53 -10.75 -16.16
N GLN A 85 17.74 -11.32 -16.13
CA GLN A 85 18.53 -11.49 -14.92
C GLN A 85 18.84 -10.14 -14.26
N LEU A 86 19.25 -9.13 -15.03
CA LEU A 86 19.52 -7.77 -14.56
C LEU A 86 18.32 -7.17 -13.82
N PHE A 87 17.12 -7.27 -14.38
CA PHE A 87 15.90 -6.72 -13.78
C PHE A 87 15.52 -7.44 -12.48
N VAL A 88 15.77 -8.74 -12.39
CA VAL A 88 15.56 -9.54 -11.17
C VAL A 88 16.58 -9.14 -10.09
N GLU A 89 17.87 -9.07 -10.43
CA GLU A 89 18.95 -8.73 -9.50
C GLU A 89 18.81 -7.32 -8.94
N ASN A 90 18.34 -6.36 -9.76
CA ASN A 90 18.08 -5.00 -9.32
C ASN A 90 16.74 -4.81 -8.58
N LEU A 91 15.96 -5.88 -8.38
CA LEU A 91 14.64 -5.83 -7.75
C LEU A 91 13.69 -4.84 -8.45
N TRP A 92 13.74 -4.76 -9.78
CA TRP A 92 12.79 -3.95 -10.58
C TRP A 92 11.51 -4.72 -10.93
N THR A 93 11.44 -5.99 -10.51
CA THR A 93 10.33 -6.91 -10.79
C THR A 93 9.70 -7.42 -9.50
N ASP A 94 8.55 -8.05 -9.64
CA ASP A 94 7.88 -8.77 -8.57
C ASP A 94 8.29 -10.25 -8.49
N MET A 95 9.40 -10.64 -9.11
CA MET A 95 9.90 -12.04 -9.19
C MET A 95 9.03 -13.00 -10.01
N LEU A 96 7.95 -12.51 -10.62
CA LEU A 96 7.16 -13.28 -11.59
C LEU A 96 7.71 -13.05 -13.02
N PRO A 97 7.46 -13.97 -13.97
CA PRO A 97 7.78 -13.74 -15.38
C PRO A 97 7.21 -12.41 -15.87
N PHE A 98 7.99 -11.62 -16.59
CA PHE A 98 7.61 -10.27 -17.01
C PHE A 98 7.99 -10.04 -18.47
N ILE A 99 7.45 -8.99 -19.07
CA ILE A 99 7.81 -8.60 -20.44
C ILE A 99 8.88 -7.50 -20.39
N LEU A 100 9.99 -7.68 -21.12
CA LEU A 100 11.01 -6.63 -21.22
C LEU A 100 10.40 -5.37 -21.88
N PRO A 101 10.49 -4.20 -21.25
CA PRO A 101 9.88 -2.96 -21.73
C PRO A 101 10.74 -2.29 -22.81
N THR A 102 10.81 -2.90 -24.00
CA THR A 102 11.52 -2.33 -25.15
C THR A 102 10.85 -1.04 -25.63
N GLU A 103 11.59 -0.20 -26.35
CA GLU A 103 11.06 1.06 -26.92
C GLU A 103 9.78 0.85 -27.74
N GLU A 104 9.75 -0.19 -28.58
CA GLU A 104 8.59 -0.54 -29.39
C GLU A 104 7.36 -0.89 -28.54
N ARG A 105 7.54 -1.70 -27.49
CA ARG A 105 6.44 -2.12 -26.60
C ARG A 105 5.93 -0.95 -25.75
N VAL A 106 6.84 -0.09 -25.30
CA VAL A 106 6.48 1.14 -24.57
C VAL A 106 5.73 2.11 -25.49
N ALA A 107 6.19 2.29 -26.73
CA ALA A 107 5.48 3.11 -27.72
C ALA A 107 4.06 2.58 -27.98
N ALA A 108 3.90 1.27 -28.17
CA ALA A 108 2.58 0.64 -28.33
C ALA A 108 1.68 0.81 -27.10
N MET A 109 2.23 0.72 -25.88
CA MET A 109 1.48 0.98 -24.65
C MET A 109 1.00 2.44 -24.57
N LEU A 110 1.83 3.39 -25.02
CA LEU A 110 1.50 4.81 -25.01
C LEU A 110 0.37 5.17 -25.98
N GLU A 111 0.06 4.34 -26.98
CA GLU A 111 -1.13 4.52 -27.84
C GLU A 111 -2.44 4.43 -27.06
N GLY A 112 -2.43 3.81 -25.87
CA GLY A 112 -3.57 3.75 -24.95
C GLY A 112 -3.91 5.07 -24.26
N THR A 113 -3.18 6.17 -24.53
CA THR A 113 -3.45 7.49 -23.93
C THR A 113 -3.18 8.63 -24.91
N SER A 114 -3.88 9.75 -24.71
CA SER A 114 -3.58 11.00 -25.42
C SER A 114 -2.59 11.91 -24.67
N ARG A 115 -2.20 11.54 -23.44
CA ARG A 115 -1.25 12.33 -22.64
C ARG A 115 0.18 12.17 -23.17
N SER A 116 0.94 13.27 -23.19
CA SER A 116 2.35 13.23 -23.59
C SER A 116 3.17 12.33 -22.65
N PRO A 117 4.14 11.54 -23.18
CA PRO A 117 5.00 10.66 -22.38
C PRO A 117 5.74 11.36 -21.24
N ASP A 118 6.11 12.63 -21.42
CA ASP A 118 6.84 13.45 -20.43
C ASP A 118 5.93 14.07 -19.36
N THR A 119 4.60 13.94 -19.51
CA THR A 119 3.65 14.52 -18.55
C THR A 119 3.83 13.86 -17.20
N VAL A 120 4.03 14.67 -16.15
CA VAL A 120 4.05 14.19 -14.76
C VAL A 120 2.66 13.63 -14.40
N VAL A 121 2.66 12.41 -13.87
CA VAL A 121 1.43 11.74 -13.43
C VAL A 121 1.21 11.94 -11.93
N GLY A 122 2.29 11.88 -11.13
CA GLY A 122 2.21 12.10 -9.70
C GLY A 122 3.54 11.92 -8.99
N HIS A 123 3.46 11.89 -7.66
CA HIS A 123 4.59 11.68 -6.75
C HIS A 123 4.28 10.55 -5.76
N MET A 124 5.24 9.68 -5.49
CA MET A 124 5.09 8.56 -4.54
C MET A 124 6.31 8.41 -3.64
N ARG A 125 6.11 7.83 -2.46
CA ARG A 125 7.18 7.47 -1.52
C ARG A 125 6.79 6.24 -0.71
N PRO A 126 7.75 5.43 -0.23
CA PRO A 126 7.43 4.23 0.55
C PRO A 126 6.87 4.57 1.94
N THR A 127 7.31 5.69 2.52
CA THR A 127 6.90 6.18 3.84
C THR A 127 7.06 7.70 3.91
N ALA A 128 6.34 8.35 4.83
CA ALA A 128 6.31 9.81 4.98
C ALA A 128 7.68 10.43 5.28
N THR A 129 8.61 9.66 5.86
CA THR A 129 9.97 10.11 6.19
C THR A 129 10.94 10.09 5.01
N ARG A 130 10.50 9.64 3.84
CA ARG A 130 11.30 9.59 2.60
C ARG A 130 10.88 10.68 1.61
N GLU A 131 11.82 11.07 0.77
CA GLU A 131 11.59 11.98 -0.36
C GLU A 131 10.61 11.33 -1.36
N ALA A 132 9.72 12.14 -1.92
CA ALA A 132 8.79 11.68 -2.94
C ALA A 132 9.47 11.68 -4.32
N TRP A 133 9.22 10.63 -5.08
CA TRP A 133 9.71 10.43 -6.43
C TRP A 133 8.66 10.87 -7.43
N GLU A 134 9.09 11.69 -8.39
CA GLU A 134 8.26 12.12 -9.51
C GLU A 134 8.34 11.09 -10.66
N TYR A 135 7.19 10.80 -11.26
CA TYR A 135 7.11 9.92 -12.41
C TYR A 135 6.17 10.42 -13.50
N THR A 136 6.52 10.09 -14.73
CA THR A 136 5.84 10.50 -15.95
C THR A 136 4.98 9.39 -16.54
N VAL A 137 4.19 9.71 -17.56
CA VAL A 137 3.37 8.76 -18.31
C VAL A 137 4.24 7.63 -18.89
N GLU A 138 5.42 7.93 -19.45
CA GLU A 138 6.34 6.91 -19.98
C GLU A 138 6.78 5.91 -18.90
N LYS A 139 7.13 6.40 -17.70
CA LYS A 139 7.53 5.54 -16.58
C LYS A 139 6.38 4.62 -16.12
N VAL A 140 5.13 5.09 -16.19
CA VAL A 140 3.96 4.24 -15.92
C VAL A 140 3.78 3.20 -17.03
N ALA A 141 3.97 3.58 -18.30
CA ALA A 141 3.89 2.67 -19.44
C ALA A 141 4.93 1.54 -19.36
N VAL A 142 6.16 1.82 -18.96
CA VAL A 142 7.21 0.82 -18.73
C VAL A 142 6.74 -0.27 -17.76
N ASN A 143 6.15 0.12 -16.63
CA ASN A 143 5.63 -0.82 -15.63
C ASN A 143 4.40 -1.59 -16.11
N ALA A 144 3.54 -0.94 -16.90
CA ALA A 144 2.38 -1.59 -17.52
C ALA A 144 2.79 -2.67 -18.53
N VAL A 145 3.82 -2.40 -19.35
CA VAL A 145 4.39 -3.39 -20.28
C VAL A 145 4.96 -4.56 -19.50
N MET A 146 5.77 -4.29 -18.46
CA MET A 146 6.35 -5.35 -17.62
C MET A 146 5.28 -6.27 -17.00
N ALA A 147 4.13 -5.70 -16.62
CA ALA A 147 2.99 -6.45 -16.09
C ALA A 147 2.29 -7.34 -17.14
N GLY A 148 2.52 -7.12 -18.43
CA GLY A 148 1.81 -7.75 -19.53
C GLY A 148 0.44 -7.12 -19.82
N ALA A 149 0.21 -5.88 -19.39
CA ALA A 149 -1.05 -5.19 -19.66
C ALA A 149 -1.22 -4.89 -21.16
N LYS A 150 -2.48 -4.76 -21.61
CA LYS A 150 -2.80 -4.27 -22.95
C LYS A 150 -2.88 -2.74 -22.96
N PRO A 151 -2.61 -2.07 -24.10
CA PRO A 151 -2.79 -0.63 -24.22
C PRO A 151 -4.20 -0.16 -23.84
N GLU A 152 -5.24 -0.94 -24.12
CA GLU A 152 -6.63 -0.62 -23.73
C GLU A 152 -6.80 -0.45 -22.21
N TYR A 153 -5.96 -1.10 -21.39
CA TYR A 153 -6.03 -1.02 -19.92
C TYR A 153 -5.28 0.17 -19.35
N PHE A 154 -4.43 0.80 -20.17
CA PHE A 154 -3.52 1.84 -19.73
C PHE A 154 -4.21 3.07 -19.10
N PRO A 155 -5.39 3.53 -19.57
CA PRO A 155 -6.13 4.58 -18.89
C PRO A 155 -6.43 4.28 -17.42
N VAL A 156 -6.79 3.04 -17.09
CA VAL A 156 -7.06 2.62 -15.69
C VAL A 156 -5.78 2.59 -14.87
N ILE A 157 -4.67 2.11 -15.46
CA ILE A 157 -3.36 2.10 -14.80
C ILE A 157 -2.85 3.53 -14.55
N LEU A 158 -3.06 4.45 -15.50
CA LEU A 158 -2.75 5.87 -15.32
C LEU A 158 -3.62 6.52 -14.25
N ALA A 159 -4.91 6.17 -14.17
CA ALA A 159 -5.79 6.63 -13.11
C ALA A 159 -5.29 6.16 -11.74
N LEU A 160 -4.91 4.88 -11.61
CA LEU A 160 -4.29 4.34 -10.39
C LEU A 160 -3.01 5.09 -10.02
N ALA A 161 -2.10 5.28 -10.98
CA ALA A 161 -0.86 6.02 -10.75
C ALA A 161 -1.15 7.47 -10.31
N SER A 162 -2.14 8.14 -10.91
CA SER A 162 -2.48 9.53 -10.57
C SER A 162 -2.96 9.73 -9.12
N THR A 163 -3.37 8.67 -8.43
CA THR A 163 -3.76 8.74 -7.01
C THR A 163 -2.59 9.08 -6.08
N GLY A 164 -1.34 8.80 -6.50
CA GLY A 164 -0.16 8.85 -5.62
C GLY A 164 -0.19 7.82 -4.48
N ALA A 165 -1.18 6.92 -4.45
CA ALA A 165 -1.25 5.84 -3.48
C ALA A 165 -0.33 4.71 -3.91
N SER A 166 0.41 4.16 -2.95
CA SER A 166 1.28 3.01 -3.20
C SER A 166 0.57 1.70 -2.83
N ALA A 167 0.65 0.73 -3.73
CA ALA A 167 0.26 -0.65 -3.48
C ALA A 167 1.26 -1.42 -2.59
N ARG A 168 2.45 -0.85 -2.34
CA ARG A 168 3.56 -1.41 -1.58
C ARG A 168 4.12 -0.40 -0.56
N ALA A 169 3.22 0.29 0.12
CA ALA A 169 3.58 1.19 1.20
C ALA A 169 4.34 0.45 2.32
N SER A 170 5.36 1.10 2.89
CA SER A 170 6.22 0.49 3.89
C SER A 170 5.54 0.41 5.25
N THR A 171 5.33 -0.80 5.75
CA THR A 171 4.79 -1.04 7.08
C THR A 171 5.29 -2.34 7.66
N THR A 172 5.56 -2.38 8.97
CA THR A 172 5.90 -3.62 9.68
C THR A 172 4.72 -4.61 9.77
N SER A 173 3.50 -4.11 9.58
CA SER A 173 2.26 -4.87 9.69
C SER A 173 1.84 -5.61 8.40
N SER A 174 2.70 -5.63 7.38
CA SER A 174 2.50 -6.37 6.12
C SER A 174 1.16 -6.06 5.42
N ALA A 175 0.80 -4.78 5.30
CA ALA A 175 -0.40 -4.39 4.55
C ALA A 175 -0.18 -4.45 3.04
N ALA A 176 -1.19 -4.88 2.30
CA ALA A 176 -1.32 -4.68 0.85
C ALA A 176 -2.39 -3.60 0.56
N ALA A 177 -2.54 -3.28 -0.72
CA ALA A 177 -3.66 -2.48 -1.24
C ALA A 177 -4.72 -3.36 -1.93
N MET A 178 -5.90 -2.78 -2.11
CA MET A 178 -7.00 -3.28 -2.94
C MET A 178 -7.44 -2.16 -3.89
N ALA A 179 -7.59 -2.48 -5.18
CA ALA A 179 -8.06 -1.52 -6.19
C ALA A 179 -9.42 -1.94 -6.75
N VAL A 180 -10.41 -1.06 -6.65
CA VAL A 180 -11.77 -1.31 -7.14
C VAL A 180 -12.07 -0.37 -8.29
N VAL A 181 -12.38 -0.94 -9.45
CA VAL A 181 -12.74 -0.20 -10.67
C VAL A 181 -14.26 -0.12 -10.79
N ASN A 182 -14.73 1.03 -11.23
CA ASN A 182 -16.13 1.43 -11.32
C ASN A 182 -16.45 2.07 -12.68
N GLY A 183 -17.74 2.08 -13.04
CA GLY A 183 -18.26 2.76 -14.23
C GLY A 183 -18.09 1.98 -15.54
N PRO A 184 -18.39 2.62 -16.69
CA PRO A 184 -18.45 1.97 -18.01
C PRO A 184 -17.17 1.28 -18.47
N VAL A 185 -15.99 1.78 -18.05
CA VAL A 185 -14.69 1.21 -18.46
C VAL A 185 -14.58 -0.27 -18.15
N ARG A 186 -15.24 -0.75 -17.08
CA ARG A 186 -15.28 -2.17 -16.72
C ARG A 186 -15.72 -3.03 -17.91
N HIS A 187 -16.75 -2.60 -18.64
CA HIS A 187 -17.27 -3.27 -19.83
C HIS A 187 -16.37 -3.07 -21.05
N GLU A 188 -15.85 -1.85 -21.24
CA GLU A 188 -15.01 -1.48 -22.39
C GLU A 188 -13.74 -2.34 -22.49
N ILE A 189 -13.15 -2.68 -21.35
CA ILE A 189 -11.91 -3.47 -21.27
C ILE A 189 -12.12 -4.90 -20.77
N ASP A 190 -13.37 -5.36 -20.72
CA ASP A 190 -13.77 -6.72 -20.30
C ASP A 190 -13.16 -7.13 -18.94
N MET A 191 -13.26 -6.25 -17.94
CA MET A 191 -12.90 -6.60 -16.56
C MET A 191 -13.90 -7.61 -15.98
N ASN A 192 -13.49 -8.38 -14.97
CA ASN A 192 -14.39 -9.29 -14.27
C ASN A 192 -14.90 -8.69 -12.96
N TRP A 193 -16.23 -8.67 -12.79
CA TRP A 193 -16.96 -8.31 -11.55
C TRP A 193 -17.90 -9.43 -11.06
N GLY A 194 -17.86 -10.60 -11.71
CA GLY A 194 -18.72 -11.74 -11.41
C GLY A 194 -18.04 -12.80 -10.56
N THR A 195 -18.35 -14.06 -10.85
CA THR A 195 -17.70 -15.21 -10.21
C THR A 195 -16.20 -15.13 -10.43
N GLY A 196 -15.45 -15.23 -9.33
CA GLY A 196 -13.98 -15.16 -9.38
C GLY A 196 -13.41 -13.77 -9.69
N ALA A 197 -14.16 -12.68 -9.44
CA ALA A 197 -13.70 -11.31 -9.67
C ALA A 197 -12.33 -10.97 -9.03
N MET A 198 -12.08 -11.52 -7.83
CA MET A 198 -10.78 -11.38 -7.12
C MET A 198 -9.82 -12.56 -7.38
N GLY A 199 -10.11 -13.39 -8.37
CA GLY A 199 -9.34 -14.58 -8.73
C GLY A 199 -8.56 -14.42 -10.03
N PRO A 200 -7.75 -15.43 -10.43
CA PRO A 200 -6.85 -15.37 -11.57
C PRO A 200 -7.55 -15.59 -12.93
N TYR A 201 -8.85 -15.28 -13.04
CA TYR A 201 -9.69 -15.69 -14.16
C TYR A 201 -9.95 -14.60 -15.20
N ASN A 202 -9.31 -13.43 -15.05
CA ASN A 202 -9.47 -12.32 -15.98
C ASN A 202 -8.15 -11.59 -16.20
N HIS A 203 -7.81 -11.36 -17.46
CA HIS A 203 -6.53 -10.78 -17.85
C HIS A 203 -6.43 -9.29 -17.47
N ALA A 204 -7.50 -8.51 -17.62
CA ALA A 204 -7.53 -7.10 -17.24
C ALA A 204 -7.33 -6.94 -15.73
N ASN A 205 -8.12 -7.64 -14.90
CA ASN A 205 -7.97 -7.62 -13.43
C ASN A 205 -6.54 -8.01 -12.99
N ALA A 206 -5.99 -9.09 -13.59
CA ALA A 206 -4.67 -9.59 -13.23
C ALA A 206 -3.54 -8.59 -13.57
N THR A 207 -3.55 -8.06 -14.79
CA THR A 207 -2.46 -7.22 -15.30
C THR A 207 -2.54 -5.78 -14.84
N ILE A 208 -3.73 -5.20 -14.67
CA ILE A 208 -3.91 -3.87 -14.07
C ILE A 208 -3.39 -3.87 -12.63
N GLY A 209 -3.79 -4.86 -11.84
CA GLY A 209 -3.36 -4.97 -10.45
C GLY A 209 -1.86 -5.23 -10.31
N ARG A 210 -1.30 -6.09 -11.17
CA ARG A 210 0.15 -6.31 -11.22
C ARG A 210 0.91 -5.05 -11.64
N ALA A 211 0.41 -4.31 -12.64
CA ALA A 211 0.98 -3.03 -13.05
C ALA A 211 0.99 -2.02 -11.90
N PHE A 212 -0.08 -1.97 -11.11
CA PHE A 212 -0.16 -1.12 -9.92
C PHE A 212 0.89 -1.50 -8.87
N GLY A 213 1.12 -2.80 -8.66
CA GLY A 213 2.20 -3.30 -7.81
C GLY A 213 3.60 -2.91 -8.30
N LEU A 214 3.90 -3.13 -9.57
CA LEU A 214 5.19 -2.82 -10.19
C LEU A 214 5.48 -1.31 -10.20
N LEU A 215 4.52 -0.50 -10.65
CA LEU A 215 4.70 0.96 -10.64
C LEU A 215 4.86 1.49 -9.21
N SER A 216 4.17 0.90 -8.22
CA SER A 216 4.36 1.29 -6.82
C SER A 216 5.76 0.95 -6.33
N GLN A 217 6.29 -0.20 -6.68
CA GLN A 217 7.66 -0.60 -6.34
C GLN A 217 8.72 0.31 -6.97
N ASN A 218 8.59 0.54 -8.28
CA ASN A 218 9.63 1.19 -9.09
C ASN A 218 9.56 2.72 -9.02
N LEU A 219 8.36 3.31 -8.90
CA LEU A 219 8.17 4.75 -9.00
C LEU A 219 8.09 5.46 -7.64
N GLN A 220 8.08 4.73 -6.52
CA GLN A 220 8.13 5.33 -5.18
C GLN A 220 9.55 5.46 -4.63
N GLY A 221 10.58 5.03 -5.36
CA GLY A 221 11.95 5.00 -4.84
C GLY A 221 12.26 3.78 -3.97
N GLY A 222 11.61 2.64 -4.24
CA GLY A 222 11.98 1.33 -3.72
C GLY A 222 10.88 0.61 -2.94
N SER A 223 10.94 -0.72 -2.95
CA SER A 223 10.17 -1.63 -2.10
C SER A 223 11.02 -2.86 -1.76
N VAL A 224 12.24 -2.60 -1.31
CA VAL A 224 13.31 -3.56 -1.00
C VAL A 224 13.15 -4.07 0.43
N PRO A 225 13.02 -5.38 0.64
CA PRO A 225 12.94 -5.98 1.98
C PRO A 225 14.05 -5.49 2.90
N SER A 226 13.70 -5.17 4.15
CA SER A 226 14.60 -4.64 5.19
C SER A 226 15.11 -3.21 4.97
N GLU A 227 14.83 -2.57 3.84
CA GLU A 227 15.23 -1.19 3.56
C GLU A 227 14.04 -0.24 3.40
N THR A 228 13.24 -0.47 2.36
CA THR A 228 12.06 0.31 1.99
C THR A 228 10.77 -0.49 2.14
N TYR A 229 10.85 -1.80 2.26
CA TYR A 229 9.75 -2.70 2.58
C TYR A 229 10.02 -3.39 3.93
N LEU A 230 9.14 -3.15 4.90
CA LEU A 230 9.34 -3.61 6.29
C LEU A 230 8.33 -4.67 6.75
N GLY A 231 7.50 -5.19 5.84
CA GLY A 231 6.46 -6.18 6.16
C GLY A 231 7.07 -7.42 6.80
N SER A 232 6.80 -7.63 8.10
CA SER A 232 7.39 -8.69 8.92
C SER A 232 7.12 -10.10 8.38
N GLN A 233 5.88 -10.38 7.97
CA GLN A 233 5.48 -11.65 7.37
C GLN A 233 5.44 -11.57 5.83
N GLY A 234 5.28 -10.36 5.30
CA GLY A 234 4.88 -10.17 3.92
C GLY A 234 3.39 -10.41 3.69
N ASN A 235 2.92 -10.21 2.46
CA ASN A 235 1.51 -10.35 2.12
C ASN A 235 1.34 -10.74 0.64
N ASN A 236 0.76 -11.91 0.39
CA ASN A 236 0.55 -12.41 -0.97
C ASN A 236 -0.46 -11.58 -1.78
N TYR A 237 -1.32 -10.78 -1.13
CA TYR A 237 -2.18 -9.84 -1.84
C TYR A 237 -1.36 -8.78 -2.61
N ALA A 238 -0.11 -8.51 -2.23
CA ALA A 238 0.75 -7.52 -2.88
C ALA A 238 1.24 -7.90 -4.29
N TYR A 239 0.96 -9.12 -4.77
CA TYR A 239 1.26 -9.52 -6.16
C TYR A 239 0.28 -8.95 -7.18
N ASN A 240 -0.99 -8.76 -6.81
CA ASN A 240 -2.02 -8.22 -7.69
C ASN A 240 -2.75 -7.00 -7.08
N SER A 241 -2.53 -6.71 -5.80
CA SER A 241 -3.20 -5.60 -5.10
C SER A 241 -4.72 -5.73 -5.15
N VAL A 242 -5.23 -6.97 -5.07
CA VAL A 242 -6.65 -7.36 -5.06
C VAL A 242 -7.46 -6.48 -6.03
N THR A 243 -7.11 -6.52 -7.31
CA THR A 243 -7.69 -5.59 -8.30
C THR A 243 -8.90 -6.22 -8.98
N PHE A 244 -10.06 -5.60 -8.85
CA PHE A 244 -11.30 -6.09 -9.45
C PHE A 244 -12.29 -4.96 -9.75
N ALA A 245 -13.36 -5.30 -10.45
CA ALA A 245 -14.44 -4.40 -10.82
C ALA A 245 -15.65 -4.59 -9.87
N GLU A 246 -16.32 -3.51 -9.46
CA GLU A 246 -17.57 -3.62 -8.69
C GLU A 246 -18.68 -4.23 -9.57
N ASN A 247 -19.58 -5.02 -8.97
CA ASN A 247 -20.74 -5.59 -9.66
C ASN A 247 -21.94 -4.63 -9.56
N GLU A 248 -21.90 -3.55 -10.33
CA GLU A 248 -22.89 -2.47 -10.25
C GLU A 248 -24.29 -2.94 -10.65
N GLU A 249 -24.39 -3.88 -11.60
CA GLU A 249 -25.65 -4.34 -12.18
C GLU A 249 -26.44 -5.29 -11.25
N ARG A 250 -25.75 -5.96 -10.31
CA ARG A 250 -26.38 -6.86 -9.33
C ARG A 250 -26.28 -6.38 -7.89
N SER A 251 -25.57 -5.28 -7.64
CA SER A 251 -25.56 -4.64 -6.33
C SER A 251 -26.95 -4.07 -6.05
N PRO A 252 -27.52 -4.30 -4.85
CA PRO A 252 -28.78 -3.67 -4.48
C PRO A 252 -28.59 -2.21 -4.01
N TRP A 253 -27.35 -1.74 -3.88
CA TRP A 253 -27.00 -0.37 -3.51
C TRP A 253 -26.33 0.37 -4.66
N VAL A 254 -26.37 1.69 -4.58
CA VAL A 254 -25.69 2.60 -5.50
C VAL A 254 -24.18 2.27 -5.62
N PRO A 255 -23.58 2.32 -6.83
CA PRO A 255 -22.16 2.08 -7.06
C PRO A 255 -21.25 2.96 -6.20
N PHE A 256 -20.08 2.44 -5.85
CA PHE A 256 -19.14 3.11 -4.94
C PHE A 256 -18.67 4.47 -5.46
N HIS A 257 -18.35 4.59 -6.75
CA HIS A 257 -17.95 5.86 -7.35
C HIS A 257 -19.06 6.92 -7.28
N VAL A 258 -20.32 6.53 -7.48
CA VAL A 258 -21.47 7.44 -7.37
C VAL A 258 -21.66 7.93 -5.94
N GLN A 259 -21.43 7.08 -4.94
CA GLN A 259 -21.41 7.52 -3.53
C GLN A 259 -20.33 8.58 -3.24
N HIS A 260 -19.28 8.64 -4.06
CA HIS A 260 -18.18 9.59 -3.94
C HIS A 260 -18.31 10.78 -4.90
N GLY A 261 -19.51 11.02 -5.45
CA GLY A 261 -19.83 12.22 -6.21
C GLY A 261 -19.51 12.16 -7.71
N PHE A 262 -19.20 10.98 -8.26
CA PHE A 262 -19.10 10.78 -9.70
C PHE A 262 -20.47 10.46 -10.30
N GLU A 263 -20.67 10.82 -11.57
CA GLU A 263 -21.85 10.42 -12.32
C GLU A 263 -21.76 8.94 -12.73
N ALA A 264 -22.91 8.28 -12.94
CA ALA A 264 -22.96 6.84 -13.23
C ALA A 264 -22.32 6.44 -14.58
N ASP A 265 -22.15 7.40 -15.50
CA ASP A 265 -21.46 7.22 -16.77
C ASP A 265 -19.96 7.56 -16.69
N GLN A 266 -19.46 7.97 -15.52
CA GLN A 266 -18.05 8.20 -15.28
C GLN A 266 -17.36 6.95 -14.74
N SER A 267 -16.16 6.70 -15.23
CA SER A 267 -15.31 5.62 -14.73
C SER A 267 -14.36 6.14 -13.66
N ALA A 268 -14.17 5.35 -12.61
CA ALA A 268 -13.30 5.70 -11.50
C ALA A 268 -12.56 4.46 -10.98
N VAL A 269 -11.45 4.70 -10.27
CA VAL A 269 -10.75 3.68 -9.51
C VAL A 269 -10.55 4.14 -8.08
N SER A 270 -10.80 3.24 -7.14
CA SER A 270 -10.69 3.49 -5.70
C SER A 270 -9.61 2.59 -5.11
N VAL A 271 -8.68 3.18 -4.35
CA VAL A 271 -7.60 2.46 -3.68
C VAL A 271 -7.87 2.36 -2.19
N PHE A 272 -7.88 1.13 -1.67
CA PHE A 272 -8.06 0.82 -0.26
C PHE A 272 -6.73 0.33 0.30
N GLY A 273 -6.37 0.84 1.48
CA GLY A 273 -5.17 0.44 2.20
C GLY A 273 -5.47 -0.50 3.37
N GLY A 274 -4.43 -1.15 3.89
CA GLY A 274 -4.54 -1.92 5.13
C GLY A 274 -5.05 -3.36 4.97
N CYS A 275 -5.10 -3.88 3.74
CA CYS A 275 -5.51 -5.23 3.43
C CYS A 275 -4.47 -6.24 3.95
N ARG A 276 -4.66 -6.75 5.17
CA ARG A 276 -3.73 -7.67 5.86
C ARG A 276 -4.22 -9.11 5.91
N SER A 277 -5.51 -9.27 6.11
CA SER A 277 -6.16 -10.57 6.27
C SER A 277 -7.61 -10.46 5.81
N THR A 278 -8.18 -11.62 5.48
CA THR A 278 -9.61 -11.75 5.18
C THR A 278 -10.25 -12.58 6.28
N ALA A 279 -11.26 -12.03 6.93
CA ALA A 279 -12.19 -12.79 7.76
C ALA A 279 -13.41 -13.17 6.91
N PHE A 280 -13.89 -14.40 7.01
CA PHE A 280 -14.90 -14.94 6.11
C PHE A 280 -16.11 -15.48 6.85
N ASN A 281 -17.29 -15.22 6.29
CA ASN A 281 -18.56 -15.87 6.62
C ASN A 281 -19.21 -16.37 5.33
N LEU A 282 -19.83 -17.56 5.39
CA LEU A 282 -20.60 -18.09 4.26
C LEU A 282 -22.03 -17.52 4.28
N GLY A 283 -22.15 -16.27 3.83
CA GLY A 283 -23.40 -15.51 3.80
C GLY A 283 -23.97 -15.22 5.19
N LEU A 284 -25.18 -14.65 5.22
CA LEU A 284 -25.91 -14.42 6.47
C LEU A 284 -26.77 -15.64 6.80
N ARG A 285 -26.72 -16.14 8.03
CA ARG A 285 -27.55 -17.27 8.50
C ARG A 285 -28.82 -16.78 9.22
N ALA A 286 -29.94 -17.48 9.05
CA ALA A 286 -31.25 -16.94 9.41
C ALA A 286 -31.40 -16.53 10.90
N LYS A 287 -30.79 -17.28 11.82
CA LYS A 287 -31.00 -17.09 13.26
C LYS A 287 -30.00 -16.16 13.95
N HIS A 288 -28.71 -16.25 13.58
CA HIS A 288 -27.61 -15.63 14.34
C HIS A 288 -26.66 -14.81 13.47
N TRP A 289 -27.09 -14.34 12.29
CA TRP A 289 -26.20 -13.60 11.38
C TRP A 289 -25.55 -12.38 12.04
N GLN A 290 -26.28 -11.67 12.91
CA GLN A 290 -25.75 -10.51 13.63
C GLN A 290 -24.58 -10.88 14.52
N ASP A 291 -24.70 -11.98 15.27
CA ASP A 291 -23.60 -12.52 16.10
C ASP A 291 -22.42 -12.94 15.24
N HIS A 292 -22.68 -13.61 14.11
CA HIS A 292 -21.61 -14.05 13.20
C HIS A 292 -20.84 -12.87 12.59
N VAL A 293 -21.54 -11.80 12.20
CA VAL A 293 -20.91 -10.58 11.69
C VAL A 293 -20.14 -9.86 12.79
N ARG A 294 -20.71 -9.74 14.00
CA ARG A 294 -19.99 -9.18 15.16
C ARG A 294 -18.71 -9.95 15.47
N ASN A 295 -18.77 -11.28 15.53
CA ASN A 295 -17.60 -12.12 15.79
C ASN A 295 -16.53 -11.98 14.71
N MET A 296 -16.93 -11.88 13.43
CA MET A 296 -16.02 -11.64 12.32
C MET A 296 -15.30 -10.28 12.45
N LEU A 297 -16.05 -9.21 12.75
CA LEU A 297 -15.49 -7.87 12.93
C LEU A 297 -14.58 -7.77 14.16
N ARG A 298 -14.89 -8.50 15.23
CA ARG A 298 -14.03 -8.58 16.43
C ARG A 298 -12.67 -9.21 16.17
N GLY A 299 -12.54 -10.00 15.12
CA GLY A 299 -11.25 -10.56 14.69
C GLY A 299 -10.34 -9.55 13.98
N LEU A 300 -10.82 -8.34 13.70
CA LEU A 300 -10.06 -7.29 13.01
C LEU A 300 -9.50 -6.26 14.00
N ASN A 301 -8.36 -5.66 13.65
CA ASN A 301 -7.77 -4.59 14.44
C ASN A 301 -8.62 -3.30 14.31
N PRO A 302 -8.90 -2.59 15.42
CA PRO A 302 -9.84 -1.45 15.42
C PRO A 302 -9.29 -0.16 14.77
N HIS A 303 -7.99 -0.08 14.47
CA HIS A 303 -7.40 1.14 13.89
C HIS A 303 -7.87 1.43 12.47
N ASN A 304 -8.16 0.40 11.66
CA ASN A 304 -8.59 0.60 10.28
C ASN A 304 -10.06 0.21 10.13
N PRO A 305 -10.88 1.03 9.45
CA PRO A 305 -12.25 0.65 9.14
C PRO A 305 -12.31 -0.68 8.37
N PRO A 306 -13.21 -1.60 8.73
CA PRO A 306 -13.40 -2.83 7.97
C PRO A 306 -14.02 -2.53 6.61
N THR A 307 -13.65 -3.30 5.58
CA THR A 307 -14.29 -3.24 4.26
C THR A 307 -15.09 -4.53 4.04
N PHE A 308 -16.38 -4.41 3.77
CA PHE A 308 -17.21 -5.56 3.39
C PHE A 308 -17.13 -5.78 1.89
N VAL A 309 -16.56 -6.92 1.50
CA VAL A 309 -16.64 -7.41 0.12
C VAL A 309 -17.75 -8.45 0.07
N LEU A 310 -18.89 -8.09 -0.50
CA LEU A 310 -20.11 -8.89 -0.48
C LEU A 310 -20.43 -9.39 -1.88
N ASP A 311 -20.75 -10.68 -2.00
CA ASP A 311 -21.41 -11.16 -3.21
C ASP A 311 -22.87 -10.64 -3.25
N PRO A 312 -23.48 -10.51 -4.43
CA PRO A 312 -24.84 -9.95 -4.57
C PRO A 312 -25.91 -10.64 -3.72
N ILE A 313 -25.79 -11.95 -3.44
CA ILE A 313 -26.77 -12.69 -2.63
C ILE A 313 -26.66 -12.24 -1.18
N THR A 314 -25.44 -12.13 -0.65
CA THR A 314 -25.21 -11.66 0.72
C THR A 314 -25.60 -10.20 0.89
N ALA A 315 -25.33 -9.35 -0.11
CA ALA A 315 -25.79 -7.96 -0.12
C ALA A 315 -27.32 -7.87 0.00
N GLN A 316 -28.07 -8.66 -0.78
CA GLN A 316 -29.51 -8.72 -0.68
C GLN A 316 -30.00 -9.23 0.69
N GLN A 317 -29.30 -10.21 1.30
CA GLN A 317 -29.66 -10.72 2.62
C GLN A 317 -29.54 -9.67 3.73
N PHE A 318 -28.62 -8.71 3.61
CA PHE A 318 -28.53 -7.58 4.54
C PHE A 318 -29.77 -6.68 4.46
N ILE A 319 -30.38 -6.54 3.29
CA ILE A 319 -31.65 -5.84 3.10
C ILE A 319 -32.79 -6.68 3.67
N ASP A 320 -32.96 -7.91 3.22
CA ASP A 320 -34.11 -8.76 3.56
C ASP A 320 -34.21 -9.03 5.08
N ARG A 321 -33.07 -9.09 5.77
CA ARG A 321 -33.02 -9.47 7.20
C ARG A 321 -32.65 -8.33 8.13
N GLY A 322 -31.86 -7.37 7.65
CA GLY A 322 -31.40 -6.23 8.44
C GLY A 322 -32.18 -4.95 8.15
N GLY A 323 -32.93 -4.89 7.04
CA GLY A 323 -33.59 -3.67 6.58
C GLY A 323 -32.61 -2.61 6.06
N PHE A 324 -31.39 -3.00 5.69
CA PHE A 324 -30.32 -2.09 5.26
C PHE A 324 -30.40 -1.76 3.76
N ASP A 325 -31.51 -1.14 3.34
CA ASP A 325 -31.76 -0.68 1.95
C ASP A 325 -30.73 0.35 1.42
N THR A 326 -29.85 0.84 2.28
CA THR A 326 -28.77 1.80 1.99
C THR A 326 -27.49 1.34 2.68
N LYS A 327 -26.33 1.62 2.08
CA LYS A 327 -25.02 1.28 2.67
C LYS A 327 -24.83 2.01 4.01
N GLU A 328 -25.38 3.21 4.15
CA GLU A 328 -25.33 4.04 5.35
C GLU A 328 -26.04 3.37 6.54
N LYS A 329 -27.19 2.71 6.33
CA LYS A 329 -27.86 1.92 7.39
C LYS A 329 -27.02 0.73 7.83
N LEU A 330 -26.35 0.04 6.91
CA LEU A 330 -25.44 -1.05 7.25
C LEU A 330 -24.22 -0.53 8.03
N ILE A 331 -23.62 0.58 7.59
CA ILE A 331 -22.50 1.23 8.27
C ILE A 331 -22.90 1.66 9.68
N GLN A 332 -24.08 2.26 9.84
CA GLN A 332 -24.61 2.67 11.14
C GLN A 332 -24.82 1.46 12.06
N TRP A 333 -25.42 0.37 11.56
CA TRP A 333 -25.57 -0.85 12.34
C TRP A 333 -24.22 -1.41 12.76
N VAL A 334 -23.22 -1.43 11.87
CA VAL A 334 -21.87 -1.86 12.18
C VAL A 334 -21.25 -0.98 13.26
N TYR A 335 -21.36 0.35 13.16
CA TYR A 335 -20.87 1.29 14.15
C TYR A 335 -21.47 1.03 15.54
N GLU A 336 -22.78 0.79 15.63
CA GLU A 336 -23.48 0.53 16.89
C GLU A 336 -23.16 -0.85 17.49
N ASN A 337 -22.83 -1.85 16.66
CA ASN A 337 -22.74 -3.25 17.07
C ASN A 337 -21.30 -3.78 17.14
N ALA A 338 -20.36 -3.17 16.43
CA ALA A 338 -18.95 -3.50 16.44
C ALA A 338 -18.17 -2.77 17.57
N THR A 339 -18.80 -2.59 18.74
CA THR A 339 -18.25 -1.95 19.95
C THR A 339 -17.46 -2.85 20.90
N MET A 340 -16.27 -2.43 21.35
CA MET A 340 -15.49 -3.17 22.36
C MET A 340 -15.34 -2.34 23.64
N PRO A 341 -14.99 -2.94 24.80
CA PRO A 341 -14.69 -2.18 26.00
C PRO A 341 -13.61 -1.13 25.72
N ALA A 342 -13.82 0.10 26.17
CA ALA A 342 -12.91 1.22 25.91
C ALA A 342 -11.48 0.92 26.40
N SER A 343 -11.34 0.27 27.55
CA SER A 343 -10.03 -0.13 28.08
C SER A 343 -9.27 -1.09 27.16
N VAL A 344 -9.98 -1.91 26.38
CA VAL A 344 -9.36 -2.81 25.39
C VAL A 344 -9.02 -2.04 24.12
N TYR A 345 -9.89 -1.14 23.67
CA TYR A 345 -9.62 -0.28 22.50
C TYR A 345 -8.36 0.56 22.69
N TRP A 346 -8.25 1.25 23.82
CA TRP A 346 -7.10 2.13 24.12
C TRP A 346 -5.79 1.37 24.33
N ASP A 347 -5.84 0.08 24.66
CA ASP A 347 -4.67 -0.80 24.83
C ASP A 347 -4.18 -1.41 23.50
N TYR A 348 -4.89 -1.18 22.38
CA TYR A 348 -4.38 -1.57 21.08
C TYR A 348 -3.21 -0.68 20.66
N GLN A 349 -2.09 -1.32 20.31
CA GLN A 349 -0.86 -0.64 19.90
C GLN A 349 -1.03 0.46 18.85
N LEU A 350 -1.86 0.22 17.82
CA LEU A 350 -2.08 1.22 16.76
C LEU A 350 -2.93 2.39 17.26
N ILE A 351 -3.85 2.16 18.21
CA ILE A 351 -4.64 3.21 18.84
C ILE A 351 -3.75 4.05 19.75
N GLU A 352 -2.91 3.43 20.59
CA GLU A 352 -1.94 4.14 21.43
C GLU A 352 -1.00 5.05 20.63
N ASN A 353 -0.59 4.60 19.44
CA ASN A 353 0.40 5.32 18.64
C ASN A 353 -0.20 6.45 17.80
N TYR A 354 -1.40 6.24 17.24
CA TYR A 354 -1.92 7.09 16.17
C TYR A 354 -3.24 7.77 16.51
N VAL A 355 -3.94 7.34 17.56
CA VAL A 355 -5.24 7.92 17.94
C VAL A 355 -5.14 8.58 19.32
N TYR A 356 -4.60 7.87 20.31
CA TYR A 356 -4.50 8.34 21.69
C TYR A 356 -3.77 9.69 21.85
N PRO A 357 -2.66 9.98 21.14
CA PRO A 357 -2.00 11.29 21.23
C PRO A 357 -2.89 12.42 20.69
N HIS A 358 -3.68 12.16 19.65
CA HIS A 358 -4.63 13.13 19.11
C HIS A 358 -5.81 13.33 20.07
N ALA A 359 -6.30 12.25 20.68
CA ALA A 359 -7.35 12.28 21.70
C ALA A 359 -6.94 13.13 22.92
N LEU A 360 -5.71 12.94 23.43
CA LEU A 360 -5.17 13.74 24.53
C LEU A 360 -5.05 15.24 24.19
N ASN A 361 -4.92 15.57 22.91
CA ASN A 361 -4.89 16.94 22.40
C ASN A 361 -6.28 17.47 22.01
N GLY A 362 -7.36 16.71 22.25
CA GLY A 362 -8.74 17.12 21.95
C GLY A 362 -9.07 17.19 20.45
N VAL A 363 -8.35 16.45 19.61
CA VAL A 363 -8.62 16.40 18.16
C VAL A 363 -9.66 15.31 17.89
N GLU A 364 -10.84 15.69 17.42
CA GLU A 364 -11.90 14.77 16.99
C GLU A 364 -11.69 14.29 15.53
N PRO A 365 -12.17 13.08 15.17
CA PRO A 365 -12.72 12.05 16.06
C PRO A 365 -11.60 11.27 16.76
N TYR A 366 -11.79 10.89 18.03
CA TYR A 366 -10.88 10.04 18.80
C TYR A 366 -11.49 8.71 19.23
#